data_AF-A0A1H1PTP2-F1
#
_entry.id   AF-A0A1H1PTP2-F1
#
_cell.length_a   1.000
_cell.length_b   1.000
_cell.length_c   1.000
_cell.angle_alpha   90.00
_cell.angle_beta   90.00
_cell.angle_gamma   90.00
#
_symmetry.space_group_name_H-M   'P 1'
#
loop_
_entity.id
_entity.type
_entity.pdbx_description
1 polymer ?
#
loop_
_entity_poly.entity_id
_entity_poly.type
_entity_poly.pdbx_seq_one_letter_code
_entity_poly.pdbx_strand_id
1 'polypeptide(L)'
;MPYMAEDSSTAIDFAVVTYLEEGCWRASSLATTAARDLDTLVRTLRQMQGDIGCIGSVSVDDDFFILVRVVGDEVRYLLSDVTAATDWPLAREVLDELALPVPIEDDEEQAQPAGDLTIVADLGMAAMEMGALCDDLDLYPDEMLSKIAERLGYGPAFQRAVEASVG
;
A
#
# COMPACT_ATOMS: atom_id res chain seq x y z
N MET A 1 21.37 -22.31 24.21
CA MET A 1 20.23 -21.42 23.92
C MET A 1 20.56 -20.73 22.61
N PRO A 2 20.07 -21.20 21.45
CA PRO A 2 20.15 -20.38 20.25
C PRO A 2 19.18 -19.21 20.43
N TYR A 3 19.68 -18.01 20.15
CA TYR A 3 18.86 -16.81 19.95
C TYR A 3 17.85 -17.19 18.86
N MET A 4 16.56 -17.22 19.18
CA MET A 4 15.54 -17.18 18.14
C MET A 4 15.82 -15.88 17.39
N ALA A 5 16.27 -15.98 16.15
CA ALA A 5 16.01 -14.90 15.21
C ALA A 5 14.48 -14.88 15.11
N GLU A 6 13.85 -14.02 15.89
CA GLU A 6 12.49 -13.61 15.60
C GLU A 6 12.55 -13.11 14.15
N ASP A 7 11.71 -13.70 13.31
CA ASP A 7 11.59 -13.36 11.91
C ASP A 7 11.00 -11.94 11.84
N SER A 8 11.82 -10.93 12.11
CA SER A 8 11.43 -9.51 12.09
C SER A 8 11.29 -8.99 10.66
N SER A 9 11.28 -9.88 9.67
CA SER A 9 11.30 -9.53 8.24
C SER A 9 9.93 -9.56 7.58
N THR A 10 8.84 -9.74 8.34
CA THR A 10 7.47 -9.75 7.81
C THR A 10 6.44 -9.23 8.84
N ALA A 11 6.60 -8.00 9.34
CA ALA A 11 5.54 -7.34 10.10
C ALA A 11 4.53 -6.67 9.15
N ILE A 12 3.84 -7.48 8.34
CA ILE A 12 2.74 -6.95 7.51
C ILE A 12 1.49 -6.97 8.37
N ASP A 13 0.93 -5.80 8.65
CA ASP A 13 -0.29 -5.69 9.48
C ASP A 13 -1.49 -6.22 8.73
N PHE A 14 -1.66 -5.75 7.49
CA PHE A 14 -2.69 -6.21 6.60
C PHE A 14 -2.37 -5.92 5.13
N ALA A 15 -2.98 -6.72 4.27
CA ALA A 15 -3.03 -6.47 2.84
C ALA A 15 -4.48 -6.60 2.38
N VAL A 16 -4.99 -5.61 1.66
CA VAL A 16 -6.37 -5.55 1.18
C VAL A 16 -6.35 -5.24 -0.31
N VAL A 17 -7.17 -5.96 -1.08
CA VAL A 17 -7.46 -5.61 -2.46
C VAL A 17 -8.85 -5.04 -2.58
N THR A 18 -8.97 -3.92 -3.28
CA THR A 18 -10.22 -3.24 -3.58
C THR A 18 -10.41 -3.15 -5.09
N TYR A 19 -11.60 -3.47 -5.57
CA TYR A 19 -11.94 -3.47 -6.99
C TYR A 19 -13.43 -3.13 -7.19
N LEU A 20 -13.76 -2.62 -8.37
CA LEU A 20 -15.15 -2.37 -8.76
C LEU A 20 -15.68 -3.59 -9.52
N GLU A 21 -16.78 -4.14 -9.03
CA GLU A 21 -17.47 -5.28 -9.64
C GLU A 21 -18.97 -4.94 -9.76
N GLU A 22 -19.49 -4.96 -11.00
CA GLU A 22 -20.90 -4.66 -11.28
C GLU A 22 -21.36 -3.30 -10.72
N GLY A 23 -20.46 -2.30 -10.76
CA GLY A 23 -20.72 -0.95 -10.22
C GLY A 23 -20.72 -0.86 -8.69
N CYS A 24 -20.34 -1.92 -7.99
CA CYS A 24 -20.23 -1.96 -6.53
C CYS A 24 -18.77 -2.14 -6.10
N TRP A 25 -18.31 -1.32 -5.16
CA TRP A 25 -16.99 -1.49 -4.57
C TRP A 25 -16.94 -2.76 -3.73
N ARG A 26 -15.96 -3.62 -4.03
CA ARG A 26 -15.62 -4.83 -3.27
C ARG A 26 -14.23 -4.66 -2.71
N ALA A 27 -14.04 -5.11 -1.47
CA ALA A 27 -12.73 -5.22 -0.86
C ALA A 27 -12.60 -6.60 -0.21
N SER A 28 -11.41 -7.18 -0.26
CA SER A 28 -11.07 -8.46 0.36
C SER A 28 -9.69 -8.38 0.99
N SER A 29 -9.52 -8.99 2.15
CA SER A 29 -8.19 -9.23 2.69
C SER A 29 -7.42 -10.20 1.79
N LEU A 30 -6.13 -9.96 1.67
CA LEU A 30 -5.15 -10.84 1.07
C LEU A 30 -4.37 -11.52 2.20
N ALA A 31 -3.81 -12.70 1.92
CA ALA A 31 -2.86 -13.31 2.85
C ALA A 31 -1.63 -12.41 2.98
N THR A 32 -1.09 -12.26 4.19
CA THR A 32 0.15 -11.50 4.42
C THR A 32 1.31 -12.03 3.58
N THR A 33 1.32 -13.32 3.25
CA THR A 33 2.28 -13.92 2.33
C THR A 33 2.22 -13.34 0.91
N ALA A 34 1.09 -12.79 0.48
CA ALA A 34 0.95 -12.14 -0.81
C ALA A 34 1.63 -10.78 -0.86
N ALA A 35 1.82 -10.13 0.29
CA ALA A 35 2.48 -8.83 0.41
C ALA A 35 3.93 -8.95 0.91
N ARG A 36 4.51 -10.16 0.94
CA ARG A 36 5.92 -10.36 1.31
C ARG A 36 6.89 -9.81 0.28
N ASP A 37 6.53 -9.95 -0.99
CA ASP A 37 7.34 -9.52 -2.14
C ASP A 37 6.44 -8.79 -3.13
N LEU A 38 6.99 -7.81 -3.84
CA LEU A 38 6.21 -6.94 -4.72
C LEU A 38 5.67 -7.73 -5.92
N ASP A 39 6.45 -8.64 -6.49
CA ASP A 39 6.03 -9.51 -7.60
C ASP A 39 4.82 -10.39 -7.22
N THR A 40 4.81 -10.97 -6.02
CA THR A 40 3.70 -11.80 -5.54
C THR A 40 2.43 -10.95 -5.37
N LEU A 41 2.57 -9.75 -4.81
CA LEU A 41 1.46 -8.81 -4.65
C LEU A 41 0.86 -8.45 -6.00
N VAL A 42 1.69 -8.01 -6.95
CA VAL A 42 1.25 -7.63 -8.29
C VAL A 42 0.60 -8.79 -9.03
N ARG A 43 1.15 -10.01 -8.93
CA ARG A 43 0.55 -11.21 -9.53
C ARG A 43 -0.82 -11.52 -8.94
N THR A 44 -0.97 -11.37 -7.64
CA THR A 44 -2.25 -11.58 -6.94
C THR A 44 -3.27 -10.54 -7.39
N LEU A 45 -2.88 -9.27 -7.47
CA LEU A 45 -3.74 -8.18 -7.93
C LEU A 45 -4.15 -8.36 -9.40
N ARG A 46 -3.23 -8.78 -10.28
CA ARG A 46 -3.53 -9.07 -11.71
C ARG A 46 -4.56 -10.17 -11.92
N GLN A 47 -4.79 -11.05 -10.95
CA GLN A 47 -5.83 -12.09 -11.03
C GLN A 47 -7.23 -11.55 -10.74
N MET A 48 -7.33 -10.34 -10.18
CA MET A 48 -8.60 -9.72 -9.84
C MET A 48 -9.24 -9.10 -11.08
N GLN A 49 -10.50 -9.44 -11.35
CA GLN A 49 -11.25 -8.93 -12.48
C GLN A 49 -12.06 -7.70 -12.06
N GLY A 50 -11.40 -6.54 -11.97
CA GLY A 50 -12.07 -5.27 -11.72
C GLY A 50 -12.39 -4.53 -13.03
N ASP A 51 -13.59 -3.96 -13.15
CA ASP A 51 -14.05 -3.23 -14.35
C ASP A 51 -13.13 -2.03 -14.69
N ILE A 52 -12.54 -1.42 -13.66
CA ILE A 52 -11.62 -0.28 -13.75
C ILE A 52 -10.22 -0.60 -13.20
N GLY A 53 -9.91 -1.90 -13.09
CA GLY A 53 -8.74 -2.41 -12.40
C GLY A 53 -8.97 -2.62 -10.89
N CYS A 54 -7.88 -2.81 -10.16
CA CYS A 54 -7.89 -3.01 -8.72
C CYS A 54 -6.79 -2.19 -8.03
N ILE A 55 -7.02 -1.91 -6.74
CA ILE A 55 -6.11 -1.20 -5.84
C ILE A 55 -5.76 -2.17 -4.72
N GLY A 56 -4.49 -2.55 -4.62
CA GLY A 56 -3.91 -3.18 -3.45
C GLY A 56 -3.45 -2.12 -2.47
N SER A 57 -3.79 -2.32 -1.20
CA SER A 57 -3.36 -1.50 -0.07
C SER A 57 -2.69 -2.40 0.94
N VAL A 58 -1.45 -2.07 1.30
CA VAL A 58 -0.65 -2.84 2.26
C VAL A 58 -0.16 -1.89 3.35
N SER A 59 -0.38 -2.26 4.60
CA SER A 59 0.22 -1.61 5.78
C SER A 59 1.31 -2.50 6.34
N VAL A 60 2.43 -1.90 6.72
CA VAL A 60 3.59 -2.60 7.28
C VAL A 60 4.03 -1.91 8.56
N ASP A 61 4.07 -2.70 9.63
CA ASP A 61 4.50 -2.36 11.00
C ASP A 61 3.95 -1.05 11.57
N ASP A 62 2.74 -0.65 11.14
CA ASP A 62 2.15 0.67 11.42
C ASP A 62 3.09 1.87 11.08
N ASP A 63 4.09 1.64 10.23
CA ASP A 63 5.17 2.57 9.91
C ASP A 63 4.95 3.22 8.54
N PHE A 64 4.59 2.43 7.53
CA PHE A 64 4.33 2.92 6.17
C PHE A 64 3.26 2.10 5.45
N PHE A 65 2.71 2.66 4.37
CA PHE A 65 1.84 1.93 3.47
C PHE A 65 2.34 1.94 2.02
N ILE A 66 1.89 0.93 1.28
CA ILE A 66 2.07 0.83 -0.16
C ILE A 66 0.69 0.74 -0.81
N LEU A 67 0.47 1.58 -1.82
CA LEU A 67 -0.62 1.43 -2.77
C LEU A 67 -0.09 0.90 -4.09
N VAL A 68 -0.72 -0.16 -4.58
CA VAL A 68 -0.44 -0.76 -5.89
C VAL A 68 -1.71 -0.73 -6.70
N ARG A 69 -1.69 -0.07 -7.84
CA ARG A 69 -2.83 -0.04 -8.74
C ARG A 69 -2.52 -0.82 -10.01
N VAL A 70 -3.41 -1.74 -10.35
CA VAL A 70 -3.30 -2.55 -11.58
C VAL A 70 -4.50 -2.24 -12.47
N VAL A 71 -4.23 -1.73 -13.67
CA VAL A 71 -5.25 -1.45 -14.69
C VAL A 71 -4.80 -2.05 -16.02
N GLY A 72 -5.41 -3.17 -16.41
CA GLY A 72 -4.96 -3.93 -17.57
C GLY A 72 -3.55 -4.49 -17.35
N ASP A 73 -2.59 -4.10 -18.18
CA ASP A 73 -1.18 -4.48 -18.02
C ASP A 73 -0.35 -3.42 -17.29
N GLU A 74 -0.91 -2.22 -17.06
CA GLU A 74 -0.24 -1.14 -16.37
C GLU A 74 -0.31 -1.35 -14.86
N VAL A 75 0.84 -1.23 -14.21
CA VAL A 75 0.97 -1.28 -12.75
C VAL A 75 1.61 0.03 -12.29
N ARG A 76 1.01 0.64 -11.27
CA ARG A 76 1.51 1.86 -10.65
C ARG A 76 1.66 1.64 -9.16
N TYR A 77 2.66 2.30 -8.60
CA TYR A 77 3.04 2.17 -7.20
C TYR A 77 3.06 3.54 -6.55
N LEU A 78 2.63 3.59 -5.30
CA LEU A 78 2.85 4.70 -4.39
C LEU A 78 3.32 4.12 -3.06
N LEU A 79 4.46 4.59 -2.60
CA LEU A 79 5.03 4.35 -1.28
C LEU A 79 4.84 5.62 -0.45
N SER A 80 4.32 5.50 0.77
CA SER A 80 4.06 6.67 1.63
C SER A 80 5.34 7.33 2.14
N ASP A 81 6.38 6.54 2.39
CA ASP A 81 7.66 7.00 2.89
C ASP A 81 8.83 6.22 2.25
N VAL A 82 9.74 6.93 1.57
CA VAL A 82 10.96 6.35 1.00
C VAL A 82 11.94 5.83 2.04
N THR A 83 11.96 6.38 3.26
CA THR A 83 12.89 5.99 4.32
C THR A 83 12.66 4.54 4.71
N ALA A 84 11.42 4.03 4.63
CA ALA A 84 11.12 2.62 4.85
C ALA A 84 11.96 1.65 3.99
N ALA A 85 12.49 2.07 2.83
CA ALA A 85 13.34 1.23 2.00
C ALA A 85 14.74 0.93 2.60
N THR A 86 15.13 1.61 3.68
CA THR A 86 16.36 1.30 4.43
C THR A 86 16.22 0.00 5.23
N ASP A 87 15.04 -0.21 5.81
CA ASP A 87 14.77 -1.32 6.74
C ASP A 87 13.90 -2.42 6.11
N TRP A 88 13.03 -2.07 5.16
CA TRP A 88 12.02 -2.98 4.62
C TRP A 88 12.32 -3.40 3.17
N PRO A 89 12.54 -4.71 2.90
CA PRO A 89 12.77 -5.22 1.56
C PRO A 89 11.65 -4.87 0.57
N LEU A 90 10.39 -4.89 1.03
CA LEU A 90 9.24 -4.58 0.20
C LEU A 90 9.24 -3.11 -0.28
N ALA A 91 9.55 -2.16 0.60
CA ALA A 91 9.67 -0.75 0.23
C ALA A 91 10.84 -0.53 -0.74
N ARG A 92 11.94 -1.25 -0.53
CA ARG A 92 13.09 -1.24 -1.44
C ARG A 92 12.75 -1.76 -2.83
N GLU A 93 12.00 -2.85 -2.94
CA GLU A 93 11.51 -3.36 -4.23
C GLU A 93 10.63 -2.31 -4.95
N VAL A 94 9.82 -1.55 -4.21
CA VAL A 94 9.02 -0.45 -4.80
C VAL A 94 9.92 0.65 -5.35
N LEU A 95 10.97 1.07 -4.62
CA LEU A 95 11.91 2.07 -5.14
C LEU A 95 12.67 1.56 -6.36
N ASP A 96 13.07 0.29 -6.37
CA ASP A 96 13.75 -0.33 -7.52
C ASP A 96 12.84 -0.33 -8.76
N GLU A 97 11.56 -0.69 -8.63
CA GLU A 97 10.57 -0.60 -9.72
C GLU A 97 10.34 0.84 -10.20
N LEU A 98 10.37 1.82 -9.28
CA LEU A 98 10.27 3.24 -9.60
C LEU A 98 11.59 3.83 -10.13
N ALA A 99 12.67 3.04 -10.17
CA ALA A 99 14.03 3.46 -10.49
C ALA A 99 14.51 4.66 -9.64
N LEU A 100 14.13 4.67 -8.36
CA LEU A 100 14.50 5.69 -7.38
C LEU A 100 15.66 5.19 -6.50
N PRO A 101 16.57 6.09 -6.08
CA PRO A 101 17.61 5.71 -5.14
C PRO A 101 17.00 5.45 -3.75
N VAL A 102 17.56 4.47 -3.03
CA VAL A 102 17.30 4.31 -1.60
C VAL A 102 17.85 5.54 -0.86
N PRO A 103 17.09 6.13 0.07
CA PRO A 103 17.55 7.27 0.86
C PRO A 103 18.73 6.88 1.77
N ILE A 104 19.33 7.90 2.38
CA ILE A 104 20.41 7.69 3.35
C ILE A 104 19.80 7.14 4.64
N GLU A 105 20.39 6.08 5.19
CA GLU A 105 20.01 5.51 6.49
C GLU A 105 20.07 6.58 7.59
N ASP A 106 19.09 6.57 8.50
CA ASP A 106 18.93 7.51 9.62
C ASP A 106 18.70 9.00 9.23
N ASP A 107 18.30 9.30 7.98
CA ASP A 107 17.96 10.66 7.54
C ASP A 107 16.44 10.87 7.45
N GLU A 108 15.82 11.16 8.59
CA GLU A 108 14.37 11.42 8.72
C GLU A 108 13.91 12.65 7.91
N GLU A 109 14.81 13.55 7.52
CA GLU A 109 14.47 14.71 6.67
C GLU A 109 14.10 14.28 5.24
N GLN A 110 14.40 13.03 4.86
CA GLN A 110 14.04 12.46 3.57
C GLN A 110 12.67 11.76 3.56
N ALA A 111 11.97 11.70 4.70
CA ALA A 111 10.63 11.11 4.82
C ALA A 111 9.64 11.81 3.89
N GLN A 112 9.31 11.14 2.79
CA GLN A 112 8.43 11.67 1.76
C GLN A 112 7.83 10.53 0.91
N PRO A 113 6.66 10.73 0.30
CA PRO A 113 6.08 9.73 -0.58
C PRO A 113 6.84 9.60 -1.90
N ALA A 114 6.86 8.39 -2.45
CA ALA A 114 7.46 8.07 -3.75
C ALA A 114 6.50 7.34 -4.68
N GLY A 115 6.62 7.61 -5.99
CA GLY A 115 5.83 6.98 -7.04
C GLY A 115 4.72 7.88 -7.57
N ASP A 116 3.57 7.30 -7.85
CA ASP A 116 2.45 7.99 -8.49
C ASP A 116 1.45 8.56 -7.45
N LEU A 117 1.61 9.83 -7.06
CA LEU A 117 0.63 10.52 -6.22
C LEU A 117 -0.75 10.69 -6.91
N THR A 118 -0.82 10.53 -8.23
CA THR A 118 -2.08 10.52 -9.00
C THR A 118 -2.69 9.12 -9.14
N ILE A 119 -2.17 8.12 -8.42
CA ILE A 119 -2.61 6.71 -8.50
C ILE A 119 -4.12 6.53 -8.36
N VAL A 120 -4.84 7.46 -7.72
CA VAL A 120 -6.29 7.46 -7.53
C VAL A 120 -6.98 8.73 -8.00
N ALA A 121 -6.30 9.55 -8.83
CA ALA A 121 -6.82 10.84 -9.28
C ALA A 121 -8.10 10.73 -10.11
N ASP A 122 -8.21 9.70 -10.95
CA ASP A 122 -9.42 9.42 -11.73
C ASP A 122 -10.60 8.94 -10.88
N LEU A 123 -10.36 8.53 -9.63
CA LEU A 123 -11.38 8.13 -8.66
C LEU A 123 -11.82 9.29 -7.75
N GLY A 124 -11.20 10.46 -7.89
CA GLY A 124 -11.62 11.69 -7.22
C GLY A 124 -10.67 12.26 -6.17
N MET A 125 -9.48 11.67 -5.98
CA MET A 125 -8.46 12.16 -5.04
C MET A 125 -7.20 12.62 -5.78
N ALA A 126 -6.98 13.93 -5.85
CA ALA A 126 -5.87 14.51 -6.60
C ALA A 126 -4.51 14.33 -5.89
N ALA A 127 -3.40 14.44 -6.65
CA ALA A 127 -2.05 14.28 -6.11
C ALA A 127 -1.72 15.24 -4.95
N MET A 128 -2.23 16.47 -4.98
CA MET A 128 -2.02 17.42 -3.88
C MET A 128 -2.69 16.95 -2.58
N GLU A 129 -3.86 16.33 -2.69
CA GLU A 129 -4.57 15.76 -1.54
C GLU A 129 -3.88 14.50 -1.03
N MET A 130 -3.39 13.64 -1.94
CA MET A 130 -2.59 12.46 -1.61
C MET A 130 -1.27 12.82 -0.91
N GLY A 131 -0.53 13.79 -1.45
CA GLY A 131 0.72 14.26 -0.86
C GLY A 131 0.50 14.85 0.53
N ALA A 132 -0.50 15.71 0.70
CA ALA A 132 -0.84 16.28 2.00
C ALA A 132 -1.24 15.23 3.05
N LEU A 133 -1.81 14.10 2.61
CA LEU A 133 -2.11 12.98 3.51
C LEU A 133 -0.85 12.21 3.90
N CYS A 134 0.08 11.99 2.97
CA CYS A 134 1.36 11.31 3.26
C CYS A 134 2.28 12.18 4.13
N ASP A 135 2.21 13.50 3.99
CA ASP A 135 2.98 14.46 4.80
C ASP A 135 2.44 14.60 6.25
N ASP A 136 1.28 14.00 6.56
CA ASP A 136 0.64 14.08 7.87
C ASP A 136 1.19 13.01 8.83
N LEU A 137 2.31 13.32 9.49
CA LEU A 137 3.01 12.41 10.42
C LEU A 137 2.22 12.08 11.71
N ASP A 138 1.08 12.72 11.95
CA ASP A 138 0.22 12.41 13.09
C ASP A 138 -0.72 11.21 12.81
N LEU A 139 -0.79 10.76 11.55
CA LEU A 139 -1.65 9.65 11.13
C LEU A 139 -0.86 8.35 10.98
N TYR A 140 -1.48 7.25 11.43
CA TYR A 140 -0.96 5.92 11.13
C TYR A 140 -1.30 5.50 9.69
N PRO A 141 -0.53 4.56 9.10
CA PRO A 141 -0.77 4.10 7.73
C PRO A 141 -2.18 3.53 7.50
N ASP A 142 -2.76 2.86 8.49
CA ASP A 142 -4.13 2.35 8.43
C ASP A 142 -5.18 3.47 8.40
N GLU A 143 -4.96 4.55 9.16
CA GLU A 143 -5.80 5.74 9.17
C GLU A 143 -5.72 6.49 7.84
N MET A 144 -4.52 6.61 7.27
CA MET A 144 -4.30 7.19 5.94
C MET A 144 -5.05 6.38 4.88
N LEU A 145 -4.87 5.06 4.84
CA LEU A 145 -5.57 4.17 3.91
C LEU A 145 -7.09 4.23 4.08
N SER A 146 -7.58 4.32 5.32
CA SER A 146 -9.00 4.47 5.62
C SER A 146 -9.55 5.78 5.08
N LYS A 147 -8.84 6.90 5.25
CA LYS A 147 -9.23 8.21 4.67
C LYS A 147 -9.28 8.17 3.15
N ILE A 148 -8.30 7.52 2.50
CA ILE A 148 -8.31 7.28 1.05
C ILE A 148 -9.57 6.49 0.68
N ALA A 149 -9.84 5.38 1.37
CA ALA A 149 -11.00 4.53 1.11
C ALA A 149 -12.34 5.27 1.25
N GLU A 150 -12.50 6.07 2.31
CA GLU A 150 -13.67 6.93 2.52
C GLU A 150 -13.82 7.95 1.39
N ARG A 151 -12.71 8.60 1.01
CA ARG A 151 -12.69 9.63 -0.03
C ARG A 151 -13.13 9.08 -1.39
N LEU A 152 -12.74 7.85 -1.70
CA LEU A 152 -13.08 7.15 -2.95
C LEU A 152 -14.45 6.45 -2.90
N GLY A 153 -15.11 6.44 -1.74
CA GLY A 153 -16.46 5.89 -1.56
C GLY A 153 -16.52 4.39 -1.28
N TYR A 154 -15.40 3.76 -0.91
CA TYR A 154 -15.33 2.34 -0.54
C TYR A 154 -14.93 2.07 0.92
N GLY A 155 -14.89 3.10 1.77
CA GLY A 155 -14.55 3.01 3.20
C GLY A 155 -15.18 1.80 3.92
N PRO A 156 -16.51 1.59 3.89
CA PRO A 156 -17.15 0.46 4.56
C PRO A 156 -16.78 -0.92 4.00
N ALA A 157 -16.36 -1.02 2.74
CA ALA A 157 -15.85 -2.27 2.18
C ALA A 157 -14.43 -2.52 2.68
N PHE A 158 -13.58 -1.50 2.60
CA PHE A 158 -12.20 -1.55 3.06
C PHE A 158 -12.09 -1.91 4.54
N GLN A 159 -12.83 -1.22 5.41
CA GLN A 159 -12.78 -1.49 6.85
C GLN A 159 -13.17 -2.92 7.20
N ARG A 160 -14.20 -3.47 6.55
CA ARG A 160 -14.57 -4.89 6.73
C ARG A 160 -13.47 -5.85 6.30
N ALA A 161 -12.72 -5.50 5.26
CA ALA A 161 -11.60 -6.31 4.79
C ALA A 161 -10.41 -6.26 5.78
N VAL A 162 -10.11 -5.08 6.32
CA VAL A 162 -9.07 -4.90 7.36
C VAL A 162 -9.44 -5.65 8.64
N GLU A 163 -10.68 -5.52 9.11
CA GLU A 163 -11.17 -6.28 10.27
C GLU A 163 -11.07 -7.80 10.06
N ALA A 164 -11.27 -8.27 8.82
CA ALA A 164 -11.16 -9.68 8.47
C ALA A 164 -9.71 -10.18 8.29
N SER A 165 -8.71 -9.29 8.18
CA SER A 165 -7.30 -9.70 8.18
C SER A 165 -6.69 -9.77 9.58
N VAL A 166 -7.24 -9.04 10.55
CA VAL A 166 -6.74 -8.97 11.93
C VAL A 166 -7.40 -10.02 12.85
N GLY A 167 -8.53 -10.61 12.42
CA GLY A 167 -9.30 -11.62 13.18
C GLY A 167 -9.00 -13.07 12.80
#